data_AF-A0A846YXY6-F1
#
_entry.id   AF-A0A846YXY6-F1
#
_cell.length_a   1.000
_cell.length_b   1.000
_cell.length_c   1.000
_cell.angle_alpha   90.00
_cell.angle_beta   90.00
_cell.angle_gamma   90.00
#
_symmetry.space_group_name_H-M   'P 1'
#
loop_
_entity.id
_entity.type
_entity.pdbx_description
1 polymer ?
#
loop_
_entity_poly.entity_id
_entity_poly.type
_entity_poly.pdbx_seq_one_letter_code
_entity_poly.pdbx_strand_id
1 'polypeptide(L)'
;MNLRDEIESTLRAWHAYETGRGSVAVIDFDCAPTTTPPEPATSRLAVYQRLADLHTRATETGATRLTARLTADLAYLGALLGEHPPLSAYVQATQGCPAAGWQDGYITHRGDQARQALAALGIQWGPDTARDLNAIEGPIETDEAPDAIRQAAADYEQAVRQATGSQAPFNLTIETTEVDAYWAYWLDGAGDKVRLRLNLPRASFTKVAARQFALHEVLGHGLQGASWSARAAAEDVPWVRLMSVHAPQQVLLEGLAQALPLFIAPDDELLVTRTKFDHYNQLVRAELHIALNQGASIAELADHARFRMPWTSDAAIADALTDRGANPQLRSYLWAYPAGLDWFANLAEADKPTRTTVLQAAYRDPLAPSDLESLWPAGPTIGGQGT
;
A
#
# COMPACT_ATOMS: atom_id res chain seq x y z
N MET A 1 -18.23 26.26 -6.47
CA MET A 1 -17.41 25.02 -6.50
C MET A 1 -17.26 24.59 -5.05
N ASN A 2 -17.53 23.33 -4.70
CA ASN A 2 -17.34 22.87 -3.32
C ASN A 2 -15.82 22.77 -3.05
N LEU A 3 -15.39 22.94 -1.80
CA LEU A 3 -14.00 22.91 -1.37
C LEU A 3 -13.27 21.65 -1.86
N ARG A 4 -13.92 20.47 -1.85
CA ARG A 4 -13.37 19.23 -2.43
C ARG A 4 -12.95 19.42 -3.88
N ASP A 5 -13.82 19.98 -4.71
CA ASP A 5 -13.56 20.13 -6.15
C ASP A 5 -12.42 21.15 -6.40
N GLU A 6 -12.27 22.18 -5.56
CA GLU A 6 -11.13 23.10 -5.61
C GLU A 6 -9.80 22.40 -5.27
N ILE A 7 -9.82 21.49 -4.29
CA ILE A 7 -8.67 20.64 -3.94
C ILE A 7 -8.33 19.73 -5.13
N GLU A 8 -9.32 19.01 -5.67
CA GLU A 8 -9.13 18.11 -6.81
C GLU A 8 -8.57 18.85 -8.03
N SER A 9 -9.08 20.04 -8.34
CA SER A 9 -8.54 20.88 -9.41
C SER A 9 -7.07 21.25 -9.18
N THR A 10 -6.70 21.56 -7.94
CA THR A 10 -5.32 21.90 -7.57
C THR A 10 -4.39 20.69 -7.70
N LEU A 11 -4.84 19.52 -7.26
CA LEU A 11 -4.08 18.26 -7.36
C LEU A 11 -3.91 17.80 -8.80
N ARG A 12 -4.93 17.95 -9.66
CA ARG A 12 -4.82 17.67 -11.09
C ARG A 12 -3.81 18.59 -11.79
N ALA A 13 -3.84 19.88 -11.48
CA ALA A 13 -2.86 20.85 -12.00
C ALA A 13 -1.43 20.51 -11.54
N TRP A 14 -1.26 20.08 -10.28
CA TRP A 14 0.02 19.62 -9.76
C TRP A 14 0.48 18.32 -10.44
N HIS A 15 -0.40 17.32 -10.59
CA HIS A 15 -0.09 16.08 -11.31
C HIS A 15 0.38 16.37 -12.74
N ALA A 16 -0.32 17.24 -13.47
CA ALA A 16 0.08 17.64 -14.82
C ALA A 16 1.42 18.38 -14.86
N TYR A 17 1.71 19.21 -13.85
CA TYR A 17 3.02 19.85 -13.71
C TYR A 17 4.15 18.83 -13.51
N GLU A 18 3.98 17.84 -12.62
CA GLU A 18 5.00 16.82 -12.35
C GLU A 18 5.21 15.87 -13.53
N THR A 19 4.13 15.35 -14.11
CA THR A 19 4.23 14.44 -15.26
C THR A 19 4.77 15.15 -16.50
N GLY A 20 4.39 16.41 -16.75
CA GLY A 20 4.87 17.21 -17.87
C GLY A 20 6.38 17.50 -17.84
N ARG A 21 7.02 17.40 -16.67
CA ARG A 21 8.48 17.55 -16.50
C ARG A 21 9.22 16.21 -16.33
N GLY A 22 8.55 15.07 -16.53
CA GLY A 22 9.12 13.74 -16.35
C GLY A 22 9.37 13.33 -14.89
N SER A 23 8.69 13.99 -13.95
CA SER A 23 8.71 13.64 -12.52
C SER A 23 7.63 12.60 -12.20
N VAL A 24 7.61 12.11 -10.96
CA VAL A 24 6.64 11.10 -10.50
C VAL A 24 5.23 11.70 -10.45
N ALA A 25 4.24 10.91 -10.86
CA ALA A 25 2.84 11.28 -10.78
C ALA A 25 2.38 11.53 -9.33
N VAL A 26 1.58 12.58 -9.13
CA VAL A 26 0.99 12.92 -7.81
C VAL A 26 -0.23 12.04 -7.51
N ILE A 27 -1.07 11.88 -8.52
CA ILE A 27 -2.27 11.03 -8.52
C ILE A 27 -1.89 9.67 -9.10
N ASP A 28 -2.12 8.60 -8.33
CA ASP A 28 -1.93 7.20 -8.74
C ASP A 28 -3.25 6.55 -9.21
N PHE A 29 -4.39 6.91 -8.62
CA PHE A 29 -5.70 6.46 -9.04
C PHE A 29 -6.76 7.57 -9.00
N ASP A 30 -7.62 7.62 -10.01
CA ASP A 30 -8.67 8.64 -10.15
C ASP A 30 -10.07 8.00 -10.11
N CYS A 31 -10.79 8.24 -9.01
CA CYS A 31 -12.14 7.72 -8.81
C CYS A 31 -13.22 8.53 -9.55
N ALA A 32 -12.87 9.69 -10.12
CA ALA A 32 -13.79 10.58 -10.82
C ALA A 32 -13.11 11.21 -12.05
N PRO A 33 -12.73 10.40 -13.06
CA PRO A 33 -11.96 10.86 -14.20
C PRO A 33 -12.71 11.92 -15.01
N THR A 34 -11.96 12.93 -15.46
CA THR A 34 -12.48 14.03 -16.28
C THR A 34 -12.02 13.89 -17.72
N THR A 35 -12.86 14.31 -18.68
CA THR A 35 -12.50 14.31 -20.11
C THR A 35 -11.64 15.51 -20.51
N THR A 36 -11.65 16.57 -19.71
CA THR A 36 -10.84 17.78 -19.95
C THR A 36 -9.46 17.61 -19.31
N PRO A 37 -8.36 17.69 -20.08
CA PRO A 37 -7.02 17.74 -19.53
C PRO A 37 -6.86 18.95 -18.59
N PRO A 38 -6.26 18.78 -17.40
CA PRO A 38 -6.00 19.90 -16.52
C PRO A 38 -4.86 20.77 -17.06
N GLU A 39 -5.00 22.09 -16.89
CA GLU A 39 -3.90 23.01 -17.10
C GLU A 39 -2.82 22.79 -16.03
N PRO A 40 -1.53 22.59 -16.42
CA PRO A 40 -0.46 22.40 -15.46
C PRO A 40 -0.31 23.62 -14.53
N ALA A 41 -0.02 23.36 -13.25
CA ALA A 41 0.37 24.42 -12.33
C ALA A 41 1.67 25.12 -12.80
N THR A 42 1.86 26.38 -12.43
CA THR A 42 3.07 27.14 -12.85
C THR A 42 4.33 26.72 -12.10
N SER A 43 4.20 26.23 -10.86
CA SER A 43 5.31 25.76 -10.03
C SER A 43 4.81 24.99 -8.80
N ARG A 44 5.70 24.19 -8.18
CA ARG A 44 5.45 23.59 -6.84
C ARG A 44 5.11 24.65 -5.78
N LEU A 45 5.72 25.83 -5.84
CA LEU A 45 5.45 26.90 -4.86
C LEU A 45 4.02 27.45 -5.01
N ALA A 46 3.53 27.61 -6.23
CA ALA A 46 2.15 28.03 -6.48
C ALA A 46 1.15 26.99 -5.98
N VAL A 47 1.44 25.70 -6.18
CA VAL A 47 0.64 24.59 -5.62
C VAL A 47 0.65 24.66 -4.09
N TYR A 48 1.82 24.82 -3.48
CA TYR A 48 1.97 24.86 -2.01
C TYR A 48 1.13 25.98 -1.39
N GLN A 49 1.23 27.20 -1.94
CA GLN A 49 0.44 28.35 -1.49
C GLN A 49 -1.06 28.09 -1.62
N ARG A 50 -1.49 27.49 -2.73
CA ARG A 50 -2.90 27.15 -2.96
C ARG A 50 -3.40 26.07 -2.00
N LEU A 51 -2.63 25.02 -1.77
CA LEU A 51 -2.99 23.96 -0.82
C LEU A 51 -3.04 24.49 0.63
N ALA A 52 -2.16 25.41 1.01
CA ALA A 52 -2.15 26.03 2.33
C ALA A 52 -3.41 26.90 2.58
N ASP A 53 -3.84 27.68 1.57
CA ASP A 53 -5.11 28.41 1.60
C ASP A 53 -6.32 27.46 1.76
N LEU A 54 -6.36 26.40 0.93
CA LEU A 54 -7.41 25.38 1.01
C LEU A 54 -7.40 24.66 2.37
N HIS A 55 -6.23 24.41 2.96
CA HIS A 55 -6.10 23.76 4.27
C HIS A 55 -6.68 24.61 5.38
N THR A 56 -6.42 25.91 5.34
CA THR A 56 -6.99 26.89 6.29
C THR A 56 -8.52 26.85 6.22
N ARG A 57 -9.08 26.96 5.00
CA ARG A 57 -10.54 26.90 4.78
C ARG A 57 -11.15 25.56 5.19
N ALA A 58 -10.47 24.44 4.94
CA ALA A 58 -10.93 23.11 5.37
C ALA A 58 -10.99 23.00 6.91
N THR A 59 -9.98 23.57 7.58
CA THR A 59 -9.92 23.60 9.05
C THR A 59 -11.02 24.48 9.64
N GLU A 60 -11.23 25.68 9.09
CA GLU A 60 -12.28 26.61 9.54
C GLU A 60 -13.70 26.03 9.37
N THR A 61 -13.91 25.23 8.33
CA THR A 61 -15.20 24.57 8.05
C THR A 61 -15.37 23.24 8.79
N GLY A 62 -14.36 22.78 9.54
CA GLY A 62 -14.40 21.50 10.25
C GLY A 62 -14.39 20.28 9.32
N ALA A 63 -13.91 20.42 8.09
CA ALA A 63 -13.89 19.35 7.09
C ALA A 63 -12.72 18.38 7.32
N THR A 64 -12.77 17.60 8.41
CA THR A 64 -11.66 16.78 8.93
C THR A 64 -10.98 15.90 7.88
N ARG A 65 -11.73 15.23 7.00
CA ARG A 65 -11.14 14.39 5.93
C ARG A 65 -10.37 15.20 4.89
N LEU A 66 -10.87 16.37 4.53
CA LEU A 66 -10.17 17.27 3.61
C LEU A 66 -8.92 17.87 4.27
N THR A 67 -8.99 18.23 5.55
CA THR A 67 -7.83 18.70 6.33
C THR A 67 -6.74 17.64 6.45
N ALA A 68 -7.10 16.37 6.71
CA ALA A 68 -6.14 15.27 6.78
C ALA A 68 -5.44 15.06 5.42
N ARG A 69 -6.21 15.07 4.32
CA ARG A 69 -5.65 15.00 2.98
C ARG A 69 -4.70 16.16 2.68
N LEU A 70 -5.13 17.39 2.91
CA LEU A 70 -4.31 18.57 2.63
C LEU A 70 -3.04 18.63 3.48
N THR A 71 -3.10 18.14 4.72
CA THR A 71 -1.90 17.99 5.58
C THR A 71 -0.89 17.06 4.92
N ALA A 72 -1.34 15.94 4.37
CA ALA A 72 -0.49 14.97 3.69
C ALA A 72 0.13 15.54 2.40
N ASP A 73 -0.69 16.20 1.57
CA ASP A 73 -0.24 16.84 0.33
C ASP A 73 0.80 17.95 0.61
N LEU A 74 0.56 18.78 1.63
CA LEU A 74 1.48 19.85 2.05
C LEU A 74 2.79 19.29 2.59
N ALA A 75 2.76 18.26 3.42
CA ALA A 75 3.98 17.64 3.95
C ALA A 75 4.83 17.02 2.83
N TYR A 76 4.20 16.30 1.89
CA TYR A 76 4.91 15.73 0.75
C TYR A 76 5.48 16.83 -0.16
N LEU A 77 4.69 17.86 -0.47
CA LEU A 77 5.14 18.97 -1.30
C LEU A 77 6.26 19.80 -0.64
N GLY A 78 6.20 20.02 0.68
CA GLY A 78 7.27 20.62 1.46
C GLY A 78 8.57 19.81 1.34
N ALA A 79 8.49 18.47 1.43
CA ALA A 79 9.64 17.60 1.23
C ALA A 79 10.22 17.67 -0.20
N LEU A 80 9.35 17.77 -1.22
CA LEU A 80 9.77 18.03 -2.60
C LEU A 80 10.40 19.41 -2.82
N LEU A 81 10.16 20.36 -1.92
CA LEU A 81 10.76 21.70 -1.88
C LEU A 81 12.03 21.77 -1.02
N GLY A 82 12.43 20.65 -0.41
CA GLY A 82 13.69 20.52 0.34
C GLY A 82 13.54 20.45 1.86
N GLU A 83 12.31 20.45 2.40
CA GLU A 83 12.11 20.15 3.81
C GLU A 83 12.44 18.68 4.11
N HIS A 84 13.02 18.41 5.28
CA HIS A 84 13.34 17.04 5.66
C HIS A 84 12.90 16.76 7.11
N PRO A 85 11.58 16.72 7.36
CA PRO A 85 11.05 16.48 8.70
C PRO A 85 11.50 15.13 9.28
N PRO A 86 11.61 15.00 10.62
CA PRO A 86 11.83 13.70 11.27
C PRO A 86 10.83 12.64 10.79
N LEU A 87 11.25 11.38 10.68
CA LEU A 87 10.45 10.31 10.06
C LEU A 87 9.04 10.22 10.66
N SER A 88 8.94 10.16 11.99
CA SER A 88 7.65 10.06 12.67
C SER A 88 6.71 11.23 12.37
N ALA A 89 7.22 12.47 12.35
CA ALA A 89 6.42 13.63 11.99
C ALA A 89 5.99 13.58 10.51
N TYR A 90 6.87 13.13 9.63
CA TYR A 90 6.59 13.03 8.20
C TYR A 90 5.53 11.97 7.90
N VAL A 91 5.70 10.77 8.46
CA VAL A 91 4.75 9.66 8.34
C VAL A 91 3.43 10.01 9.00
N GLN A 92 3.41 10.64 10.17
CA GLN A 92 2.16 11.08 10.81
C GLN A 92 1.38 12.06 9.91
N ALA A 93 2.07 13.00 9.26
CA ALA A 93 1.43 13.97 8.39
C ALA A 93 0.92 13.35 7.08
N THR A 94 1.67 12.42 6.49
CA THR A 94 1.38 11.84 5.16
C THR A 94 0.52 10.58 5.22
N GLN A 95 0.79 9.70 6.18
CA GLN A 95 0.17 8.39 6.34
C GLN A 95 -0.87 8.36 7.47
N GLY A 96 -0.92 9.37 8.34
CA GLY A 96 -1.93 9.50 9.38
C GLY A 96 -1.70 8.64 10.63
N CYS A 97 -0.55 7.95 10.73
CA CYS A 97 -0.16 7.12 11.87
C CYS A 97 1.29 7.41 12.29
N PRO A 98 1.69 7.08 13.53
CA PRO A 98 3.07 7.25 13.97
C PRO A 98 4.01 6.23 13.30
N ALA A 99 5.28 6.60 13.16
CA ALA A 99 6.36 5.67 12.85
C ALA A 99 7.01 5.13 14.14
N ALA A 100 6.21 4.56 15.04
CA ALA A 100 6.64 4.17 16.37
C ALA A 100 7.46 2.86 16.35
N GLY A 101 7.13 1.95 15.43
CA GLY A 101 7.75 0.64 15.36
C GLY A 101 7.20 -0.33 16.40
N TRP A 102 7.73 -1.55 16.37
CA TRP A 102 7.33 -2.63 17.24
C TRP A 102 8.50 -3.03 18.13
N GLN A 103 8.18 -3.45 19.35
CA GLN A 103 9.17 -3.99 20.27
C GLN A 103 9.83 -5.24 19.67
N ASP A 104 11.12 -5.43 19.95
CA ASP A 104 11.91 -6.57 19.45
C ASP A 104 11.24 -7.94 19.72
N GLY A 105 10.64 -8.10 20.91
CA GLY A 105 9.91 -9.31 21.27
C GLY A 105 8.71 -9.60 20.38
N TYR A 106 8.01 -8.57 19.89
CA TYR A 106 6.88 -8.72 18.98
C TYR A 106 7.35 -9.17 17.59
N ILE A 107 8.40 -8.55 17.06
CA ILE A 107 8.95 -8.90 15.74
C ILE A 107 9.51 -10.31 15.77
N THR A 108 10.21 -10.67 16.84
CA THR A 108 10.70 -12.03 17.08
C THR A 108 9.55 -13.04 17.13
N HIS A 109 8.47 -12.73 17.85
CA HIS A 109 7.28 -13.58 17.90
C HIS A 109 6.65 -13.81 16.52
N ARG A 110 6.49 -12.75 15.70
CA ARG A 110 5.99 -12.88 14.31
C ARG A 110 6.96 -13.69 13.44
N GLY A 111 8.27 -13.54 13.65
CA GLY A 111 9.29 -14.37 13.02
C GLY A 111 9.17 -15.85 13.38
N ASP A 112 8.89 -16.18 14.64
CA ASP A 112 8.66 -17.55 15.08
C ASP A 112 7.39 -18.15 14.45
N GLN A 113 6.32 -17.37 14.31
CA GLN A 113 5.11 -17.80 13.59
C GLN A 113 5.39 -18.09 12.11
N ALA A 114 6.14 -17.22 11.42
CA ALA A 114 6.54 -17.44 10.04
C ALA A 114 7.45 -18.68 9.91
N ARG A 115 8.41 -18.84 10.82
CA ARG A 115 9.29 -20.02 10.88
C ARG A 115 8.52 -21.31 11.09
N GLN A 116 7.52 -21.31 11.99
CA GLN A 116 6.67 -22.48 12.23
C GLN A 116 5.86 -22.85 10.99
N ALA A 117 5.27 -21.86 10.30
CA ALA A 117 4.52 -22.07 9.07
C ALA A 117 5.40 -22.65 7.95
N LEU A 118 6.62 -22.10 7.75
CA LEU A 118 7.60 -22.63 6.81
C LEU A 118 8.04 -24.06 7.16
N ALA A 119 8.28 -24.35 8.44
CA ALA A 119 8.68 -25.67 8.89
C ALA A 119 7.59 -26.73 8.67
N ALA A 120 6.31 -26.36 8.77
CA ALA A 120 5.18 -27.25 8.44
C ALA A 120 5.20 -27.68 6.96
N LEU A 121 5.71 -26.82 6.07
CA LEU A 121 5.95 -27.13 4.67
C LEU A 121 7.30 -27.84 4.40
N GLY A 122 8.07 -28.12 5.45
CA GLY A 122 9.41 -28.71 5.33
C GLY A 122 10.51 -27.73 4.90
N ILE A 123 10.27 -26.42 4.96
CA ILE A 123 11.25 -25.39 4.58
C ILE A 123 12.08 -24.99 5.80
N GLN A 124 13.40 -24.97 5.64
CA GLN A 124 14.33 -24.54 6.69
C GLN A 124 14.49 -23.01 6.72
N TRP A 125 14.72 -22.46 7.91
CA TRP A 125 15.02 -21.04 8.09
C TRP A 125 16.51 -20.77 7.90
N GLY A 126 16.88 -20.18 6.76
CA GLY A 126 18.26 -19.85 6.44
C GLY A 126 18.41 -19.06 5.13
N PRO A 127 19.62 -19.01 4.56
CA PRO A 127 19.87 -18.29 3.30
C PRO A 127 19.02 -18.76 2.12
N ASP A 128 18.56 -20.00 2.17
CA ASP A 128 17.81 -20.65 1.11
C ASP A 128 16.28 -20.55 1.27
N THR A 129 15.76 -20.00 2.40
CA THR A 129 14.33 -19.98 2.73
C THR A 129 13.46 -19.50 1.57
N ALA A 130 13.79 -18.34 0.98
CA ALA A 130 12.98 -17.74 -0.09
C ALA A 130 13.01 -18.57 -1.38
N ARG A 131 14.15 -19.18 -1.70
CA ARG A 131 14.29 -20.06 -2.87
C ARG A 131 13.46 -21.33 -2.69
N ASP A 132 13.56 -21.96 -1.54
CA ASP A 132 12.88 -23.22 -1.25
C ASP A 132 11.36 -23.02 -1.13
N LEU A 133 10.93 -21.88 -0.57
CA LEU A 133 9.53 -21.46 -0.62
C LEU A 133 9.03 -21.29 -2.06
N ASN A 134 9.74 -20.51 -2.89
CA ASN A 134 9.34 -20.32 -4.28
C ASN A 134 9.28 -21.66 -5.06
N ALA A 135 10.15 -22.63 -4.73
CA ALA A 135 10.13 -23.94 -5.34
C ALA A 135 8.88 -24.77 -4.99
N ILE A 136 8.46 -24.79 -3.72
CA ILE A 136 7.25 -25.53 -3.31
C ILE A 136 5.95 -24.84 -3.75
N GLU A 137 5.97 -23.51 -3.85
CA GLU A 137 4.85 -22.72 -4.36
C GLU A 137 4.52 -23.01 -5.84
N GLY A 138 5.41 -23.73 -6.53
CA GLY A 138 5.27 -24.13 -7.92
C GLY A 138 5.58 -22.98 -8.87
N PRO A 139 6.84 -22.80 -9.29
CA PRO A 139 7.21 -21.82 -10.32
C PRO A 139 6.37 -22.02 -11.58
N ILE A 140 6.00 -20.92 -12.22
CA ILE A 140 5.32 -20.92 -13.51
C ILE A 140 6.18 -20.17 -14.52
N GLU A 141 6.02 -20.53 -15.80
CA GLU A 141 6.67 -19.77 -16.87
C GLU A 141 6.09 -18.36 -16.92
N THR A 142 6.93 -17.39 -17.23
CA THR A 142 6.55 -15.97 -17.12
C THR A 142 5.40 -15.59 -18.06
N ASP A 143 5.27 -16.25 -19.21
CA ASP A 143 4.16 -16.08 -20.16
C ASP A 143 2.83 -16.71 -19.69
N GLU A 144 2.87 -17.64 -18.73
CA GLU A 144 1.68 -18.21 -18.07
C GLU A 144 1.13 -17.33 -16.94
N ALA A 145 1.93 -16.38 -16.44
CA ALA A 145 1.54 -15.52 -15.31
C ALA A 145 0.24 -14.71 -15.53
N PRO A 146 -0.01 -14.08 -16.70
CA PRO A 146 -1.27 -13.37 -16.95
C PRO A 146 -2.51 -14.26 -16.78
N ASP A 147 -2.44 -15.49 -17.29
CA ASP A 147 -3.56 -16.44 -17.25
C ASP A 147 -3.76 -17.00 -15.83
N ALA A 148 -2.66 -17.30 -15.12
CA ALA A 148 -2.72 -17.71 -13.72
C ALA A 148 -3.34 -16.63 -12.82
N ILE A 149 -2.97 -15.35 -13.02
CA ILE A 149 -3.53 -14.22 -12.27
C ILE A 149 -5.02 -14.04 -12.61
N ARG A 150 -5.40 -14.14 -13.89
CA ARG A 150 -6.80 -14.02 -14.31
C ARG A 150 -7.68 -15.13 -13.71
N GLN A 151 -7.19 -16.37 -13.73
CA GLN A 151 -7.89 -17.49 -13.13
C GLN A 151 -8.05 -17.30 -11.62
N ALA A 152 -6.96 -16.95 -10.92
CA ALA A 152 -7.01 -16.72 -9.48
C ALA A 152 -7.95 -15.56 -9.10
N ALA A 153 -7.98 -14.48 -9.88
CA ALA A 153 -8.93 -13.39 -9.67
C ALA A 153 -10.37 -13.87 -9.80
N ALA A 154 -10.68 -14.65 -10.85
CA ALA A 154 -12.01 -15.23 -11.04
C ALA A 154 -12.41 -16.18 -9.91
N ASP A 155 -11.47 -17.00 -9.41
CA ASP A 155 -11.70 -17.97 -8.33
C ASP A 155 -12.03 -17.27 -7.00
N TYR A 156 -11.40 -16.13 -6.71
CA TYR A 156 -11.57 -15.41 -5.44
C TYR A 156 -12.58 -14.27 -5.47
N GLU A 157 -12.97 -13.76 -6.65
CA GLU A 157 -13.81 -12.56 -6.77
C GLU A 157 -15.11 -12.67 -5.96
N GLN A 158 -15.82 -13.80 -6.05
CA GLN A 158 -17.07 -13.99 -5.32
C GLN A 158 -16.86 -13.91 -3.80
N ALA A 159 -15.81 -14.52 -3.29
CA ALA A 159 -15.50 -14.53 -1.86
C ALA A 159 -15.13 -13.12 -1.37
N VAL A 160 -14.33 -12.36 -2.13
CA VAL A 160 -14.01 -10.96 -1.82
C VAL A 160 -15.26 -10.10 -1.81
N ARG A 161 -16.13 -10.21 -2.82
CA ARG A 161 -17.39 -9.46 -2.87
C ARG A 161 -18.32 -9.78 -1.69
N GLN A 162 -18.40 -11.05 -1.29
CA GLN A 162 -19.19 -11.45 -0.13
C GLN A 162 -18.62 -10.88 1.17
N ALA A 163 -17.30 -10.89 1.35
CA ALA A 163 -16.65 -10.37 2.56
C ALA A 163 -16.74 -8.85 2.68
N THR A 164 -16.65 -8.14 1.55
CA THR A 164 -16.58 -6.68 1.49
C THR A 164 -17.92 -6.02 1.19
N GLY A 165 -18.92 -6.77 0.75
CA GLY A 165 -20.21 -6.26 0.30
C GLY A 165 -20.16 -5.53 -1.06
N SER A 166 -19.02 -5.48 -1.75
CA SER A 166 -18.90 -4.73 -3.00
C SER A 166 -19.76 -5.33 -4.13
N GLN A 167 -20.59 -4.49 -4.72
CA GLN A 167 -21.38 -4.78 -5.93
C GLN A 167 -20.90 -3.97 -7.14
N ALA A 168 -19.74 -3.31 -7.04
CA ALA A 168 -19.28 -2.42 -8.10
C ALA A 168 -18.91 -3.21 -9.37
N PRO A 169 -19.25 -2.69 -10.56
CA PRO A 169 -18.73 -3.23 -11.80
C PRO A 169 -17.21 -3.11 -11.81
N PHE A 170 -16.54 -4.11 -12.36
CA PHE A 170 -15.08 -4.20 -12.38
C PHE A 170 -14.65 -4.87 -13.69
N ASN A 171 -13.87 -4.16 -14.49
CA ASN A 171 -13.38 -4.61 -15.79
C ASN A 171 -11.85 -4.68 -15.76
N LEU A 172 -11.29 -5.89 -15.69
CA LEU A 172 -9.86 -6.13 -15.69
C LEU A 172 -9.33 -6.33 -17.11
N THR A 173 -8.30 -5.57 -17.47
CA THR A 173 -7.45 -5.84 -18.63
C THR A 173 -6.05 -6.20 -18.15
N ILE A 174 -5.51 -7.34 -18.58
CA ILE A 174 -4.12 -7.72 -18.28
C ILE A 174 -3.33 -7.65 -19.59
N GLU A 175 -2.29 -6.82 -19.60
CA GLU A 175 -1.39 -6.61 -20.72
C GLU A 175 0.03 -7.03 -20.34
N THR A 176 0.75 -7.60 -21.30
CA THR A 176 2.18 -7.88 -21.16
C THR A 176 2.98 -6.81 -21.89
N THR A 177 4.12 -6.43 -21.33
CA THR A 177 5.06 -5.49 -21.95
C THR A 177 6.49 -5.98 -21.76
N GLU A 178 7.39 -5.52 -22.63
CA GLU A 178 8.82 -5.73 -22.50
C GLU A 178 9.48 -4.36 -22.56
N VAL A 179 9.57 -3.69 -21.41
CA VAL A 179 10.18 -2.36 -21.31
C VAL A 179 11.36 -2.43 -20.35
N ASP A 180 12.42 -1.71 -20.68
CA ASP A 180 13.54 -1.51 -19.76
C ASP A 180 13.12 -0.50 -18.67
N ALA A 181 12.34 -1.01 -17.72
CA ALA A 181 11.86 -0.28 -16.56
C ALA A 181 12.09 -1.12 -15.30
N TYR A 182 12.18 -0.45 -14.15
CA TYR A 182 12.50 -1.09 -12.87
C TYR A 182 11.36 -1.96 -12.31
N TRP A 183 10.12 -1.74 -12.76
CA TRP A 183 8.95 -2.43 -12.26
C TRP A 183 8.73 -3.77 -12.98
N ALA A 184 8.28 -4.78 -12.24
CA ALA A 184 7.86 -6.09 -12.76
C ALA A 184 6.37 -6.11 -13.10
N TYR A 185 5.57 -5.30 -12.43
CA TYR A 185 4.15 -5.12 -12.70
C TYR A 185 3.70 -3.71 -12.32
N TRP A 186 2.62 -3.25 -12.93
CA TRP A 186 2.01 -1.95 -12.66
C TRP A 186 0.50 -2.05 -12.82
N LEU A 187 -0.24 -1.71 -11.77
CA LEU A 187 -1.69 -1.54 -11.84
C LEU A 187 -2.00 -0.06 -12.07
N ASP A 188 -2.70 0.24 -13.15
CA ASP A 188 -3.29 1.56 -13.37
C ASP A 188 -4.75 1.44 -13.78
N GLY A 189 -5.46 2.56 -13.82
CA GLY A 189 -6.87 2.55 -14.17
C GLY A 189 -7.58 3.83 -13.79
N ALA A 190 -8.86 3.86 -14.12
CA ALA A 190 -9.78 4.90 -13.69
C ALA A 190 -11.20 4.35 -13.71
N GLY A 191 -11.97 4.68 -12.67
CA GLY A 191 -13.34 4.20 -12.55
C GLY A 191 -13.43 2.68 -12.37
N ASP A 192 -14.24 2.04 -13.21
CA ASP A 192 -14.44 0.59 -13.24
C ASP A 192 -13.42 -0.16 -14.12
N LYS A 193 -12.52 0.56 -14.80
CA LYS A 193 -11.52 0.01 -15.71
C LYS A 193 -10.17 -0.07 -15.02
N VAL A 194 -9.76 -1.30 -14.75
CA VAL A 194 -8.48 -1.59 -14.12
C VAL A 194 -7.60 -2.32 -15.12
N ARG A 195 -6.38 -1.84 -15.28
CA ARG A 195 -5.38 -2.39 -16.17
C ARG A 195 -4.16 -2.81 -15.38
N LEU A 196 -3.83 -4.09 -15.50
CA LEU A 196 -2.59 -4.66 -15.01
C LEU A 196 -1.61 -4.80 -16.16
N ARG A 197 -0.41 -4.24 -16.00
CA ARG A 197 0.70 -4.40 -16.96
C ARG A 197 1.77 -5.27 -16.31
N LEU A 198 2.20 -6.34 -16.99
CA LEU A 198 3.25 -7.24 -16.54
C LEU A 198 4.50 -7.04 -17.41
N ASN A 199 5.61 -6.64 -16.80
CA ASN A 199 6.90 -6.49 -17.46
C ASN A 199 7.68 -7.81 -17.39
N LEU A 200 7.45 -8.67 -18.38
CA LEU A 200 7.89 -10.08 -18.35
C LEU A 200 9.39 -10.27 -18.06
N PRO A 201 10.33 -9.48 -18.61
CA PRO A 201 11.76 -9.65 -18.33
C PRO A 201 12.17 -9.46 -16.86
N ARG A 202 11.30 -8.85 -16.05
CA ARG A 202 11.52 -8.56 -14.62
C ARG A 202 10.62 -9.39 -13.71
N ALA A 203 9.74 -10.22 -14.27
CA ALA A 203 8.72 -10.95 -13.52
C ALA A 203 9.10 -12.43 -13.35
N SER A 204 9.07 -12.89 -12.10
CA SER A 204 9.12 -14.31 -11.73
C SER A 204 7.91 -14.60 -10.86
N PHE A 205 7.13 -15.61 -11.25
CA PHE A 205 5.92 -15.98 -10.54
C PHE A 205 5.92 -17.45 -10.13
N THR A 206 5.20 -17.73 -9.06
CA THR A 206 4.79 -19.06 -8.63
C THR A 206 3.26 -19.13 -8.67
N LYS A 207 2.67 -20.33 -8.59
CA LYS A 207 1.20 -20.48 -8.51
C LYS A 207 0.63 -19.80 -7.27
N VAL A 208 1.37 -19.81 -6.15
CA VAL A 208 0.98 -19.10 -4.92
C VAL A 208 1.12 -17.60 -5.11
N ALA A 209 2.22 -17.12 -5.68
CA ALA A 209 2.41 -15.69 -5.95
C ALA A 209 1.34 -15.15 -6.91
N ALA A 210 0.93 -15.89 -7.95
CA ALA A 210 -0.16 -15.48 -8.83
C ALA A 210 -1.50 -15.30 -8.08
N ARG A 211 -1.79 -16.17 -7.11
CA ARG A 211 -2.98 -16.07 -6.24
C ARG A 211 -2.90 -14.91 -5.27
N GLN A 212 -1.75 -14.75 -4.60
CA GLN A 212 -1.47 -13.61 -3.73
C GLN A 212 -1.60 -12.29 -4.50
N PHE A 213 -1.07 -12.25 -5.72
CA PHE A 213 -1.12 -11.10 -6.62
C PHE A 213 -2.53 -10.76 -7.06
N ALA A 214 -3.33 -11.77 -7.45
CA ALA A 214 -4.73 -11.56 -7.79
C ALA A 214 -5.53 -10.98 -6.61
N LEU A 215 -5.27 -11.45 -5.39
CA LEU A 215 -5.88 -10.89 -4.19
C LEU A 215 -5.38 -9.48 -3.89
N HIS A 216 -4.08 -9.21 -4.02
CA HIS A 216 -3.49 -7.92 -3.69
C HIS A 216 -3.85 -6.83 -4.72
N GLU A 217 -3.48 -7.04 -5.98
CA GLU A 217 -3.53 -5.99 -7.01
C GLU A 217 -4.92 -5.92 -7.66
N VAL A 218 -5.48 -7.06 -8.05
CA VAL A 218 -6.72 -7.11 -8.83
C VAL A 218 -7.93 -6.88 -7.93
N LEU A 219 -8.06 -7.69 -6.89
CA LEU A 219 -9.22 -7.63 -6.00
C LEU A 219 -9.01 -6.64 -4.86
N GLY A 220 -7.79 -6.54 -4.31
CA GLY A 220 -7.44 -5.63 -3.23
C GLY A 220 -7.47 -4.18 -3.66
N HIS A 221 -6.70 -3.80 -4.68
CA HIS A 221 -6.67 -2.42 -5.18
C HIS A 221 -7.71 -2.17 -6.27
N GLY A 222 -7.78 -3.03 -7.29
CA GLY A 222 -8.64 -2.83 -8.45
C GLY A 222 -10.14 -2.78 -8.12
N LEU A 223 -10.69 -3.83 -7.50
CA LEU A 223 -12.10 -3.86 -7.10
C LEU A 223 -12.42 -2.82 -6.03
N GLN A 224 -11.49 -2.52 -5.10
CA GLN A 224 -11.68 -1.46 -4.11
C GLN A 224 -11.76 -0.08 -4.77
N GLY A 225 -10.84 0.26 -5.67
CA GLY A 225 -10.88 1.49 -6.46
C GLY A 225 -12.14 1.62 -7.30
N ALA A 226 -12.59 0.52 -7.92
CA ALA A 226 -13.86 0.48 -8.65
C ALA A 226 -15.07 0.72 -7.72
N SER A 227 -15.03 0.20 -6.49
CA SER A 227 -16.07 0.40 -5.48
C SER A 227 -16.18 1.87 -5.04
N TRP A 228 -15.05 2.51 -4.80
CA TRP A 228 -15.00 3.93 -4.48
C TRP A 228 -15.46 4.80 -5.65
N SER A 229 -15.07 4.44 -6.88
CA SER A 229 -15.50 5.13 -8.09
C SER A 229 -17.01 5.03 -8.32
N ALA A 230 -17.59 3.83 -8.17
CA ALA A 230 -19.02 3.62 -8.32
C ALA A 230 -19.82 4.47 -7.31
N ARG A 231 -19.34 4.55 -6.06
CA ARG A 231 -19.94 5.42 -5.06
C ARG A 231 -19.77 6.89 -5.37
N ALA A 232 -18.57 7.32 -5.75
CA ALA A 232 -18.28 8.71 -6.11
C ALA A 232 -19.09 9.20 -7.34
N ALA A 233 -19.50 8.28 -8.22
CA ALA A 233 -20.41 8.57 -9.32
C ALA A 233 -21.89 8.66 -8.89
N ALA A 234 -22.29 7.90 -7.87
CA ALA A 234 -23.68 7.83 -7.41
C ALA A 234 -24.03 8.83 -6.29
N GLU A 235 -23.04 9.25 -5.49
CA GLU A 235 -23.22 10.05 -4.28
C GLU A 235 -22.25 11.24 -4.25
N ASP A 236 -22.65 12.34 -3.58
CA ASP A 236 -21.71 13.40 -3.22
C ASP A 236 -20.88 12.96 -2.00
N VAL A 237 -19.64 12.52 -2.25
CA VAL A 237 -18.76 11.94 -1.22
C VAL A 237 -17.95 12.99 -0.46
N PRO A 238 -17.70 12.81 0.86
CA PRO A 238 -17.04 13.82 1.70
C PRO A 238 -15.50 13.82 1.62
N TRP A 239 -14.91 13.12 0.64
CA TRP A 239 -13.46 12.91 0.50
C TRP A 239 -12.97 13.27 -0.90
N VAL A 240 -11.66 13.53 -1.03
CA VAL A 240 -11.01 13.85 -2.31
C VAL A 240 -10.93 12.60 -3.19
N ARG A 241 -11.48 12.66 -4.40
CA ARG A 241 -11.64 11.49 -5.29
C ARG A 241 -10.40 11.07 -6.07
N LEU A 242 -9.25 11.60 -5.67
CA LEU A 242 -7.95 11.37 -6.28
C LEU A 242 -7.07 10.69 -5.26
N MET A 243 -6.59 9.50 -5.51
CA MET A 243 -5.67 8.82 -4.59
C MET A 243 -4.24 9.31 -4.82
N SER A 244 -3.39 9.14 -3.82
CA SER A 244 -1.97 9.44 -3.88
C SER A 244 -1.22 8.50 -2.93
N VAL A 245 -0.02 8.07 -3.31
CA VAL A 245 0.84 7.20 -2.47
C VAL A 245 1.35 7.87 -1.18
N HIS A 246 1.25 9.20 -1.09
CA HIS A 246 1.66 9.99 0.08
C HIS A 246 0.46 10.44 0.93
N ALA A 247 -0.68 9.75 0.85
CA ALA A 247 -1.91 10.10 1.56
C ALA A 247 -2.34 9.02 2.56
N PRO A 248 -3.12 9.37 3.61
CA PRO A 248 -3.34 8.48 4.76
C PRO A 248 -4.00 7.14 4.44
N GLN A 249 -4.82 7.08 3.39
CA GLN A 249 -5.51 5.87 2.99
C GLN A 249 -4.57 4.76 2.47
N GLN A 250 -3.28 5.03 2.25
CA GLN A 250 -2.34 4.00 1.81
C GLN A 250 -2.10 2.92 2.88
N VAL A 251 -2.22 3.27 4.16
CA VAL A 251 -2.17 2.28 5.25
C VAL A 251 -3.31 1.27 5.13
N LEU A 252 -4.51 1.73 4.72
CA LEU A 252 -5.63 0.85 4.40
C LEU A 252 -5.32 0.01 3.15
N LEU A 253 -4.97 0.68 2.04
CA LEU A 253 -4.78 0.05 0.73
C LEU A 253 -3.75 -1.08 0.82
N GLU A 254 -2.52 -0.76 1.22
CA GLU A 254 -1.43 -1.74 1.26
C GLU A 254 -1.66 -2.79 2.34
N GLY A 255 -2.14 -2.37 3.51
CA GLY A 255 -2.37 -3.28 4.62
C GLY A 255 -3.41 -4.35 4.32
N LEU A 256 -4.57 -3.92 3.83
CA LEU A 256 -5.66 -4.84 3.50
C LEU A 256 -5.28 -5.72 2.32
N ALA A 257 -4.69 -5.17 1.24
CA ALA A 257 -4.29 -5.95 0.08
C ALA A 257 -3.27 -7.04 0.43
N GLN A 258 -2.27 -6.73 1.27
CA GLN A 258 -1.30 -7.73 1.74
C GLN A 258 -1.92 -8.79 2.68
N ALA A 259 -2.90 -8.42 3.50
CA ALA A 259 -3.54 -9.33 4.45
C ALA A 259 -4.75 -10.08 3.87
N LEU A 260 -5.25 -9.69 2.68
CA LEU A 260 -6.46 -10.24 2.07
C LEU A 260 -6.50 -11.78 2.01
N PRO A 261 -5.38 -12.48 1.74
CA PRO A 261 -5.37 -13.94 1.79
C PRO A 261 -5.84 -14.54 3.12
N LEU A 262 -5.56 -13.89 4.25
CA LEU A 262 -5.96 -14.36 5.58
C LEU A 262 -7.49 -14.29 5.80
N PHE A 263 -8.19 -13.46 5.04
CA PHE A 263 -9.65 -13.34 5.11
C PHE A 263 -10.37 -14.25 4.10
N ILE A 264 -9.78 -14.41 2.92
CA ILE A 264 -10.45 -15.02 1.76
C ILE A 264 -10.09 -16.50 1.59
N ALA A 265 -8.85 -16.87 1.89
CA ALA A 265 -8.34 -18.23 1.73
C ALA A 265 -7.59 -18.70 2.99
N PRO A 266 -8.20 -18.64 4.18
CA PRO A 266 -7.52 -19.00 5.44
C PRO A 266 -7.11 -20.48 5.51
N ASP A 267 -7.73 -21.34 4.71
CA ASP A 267 -7.43 -22.78 4.64
C ASP A 267 -6.36 -23.12 3.58
N ASP A 268 -5.88 -22.15 2.81
CA ASP A 268 -4.79 -22.33 1.85
C ASP A 268 -3.44 -22.21 2.55
N GLU A 269 -2.91 -23.34 3.02
CA GLU A 269 -1.69 -23.39 3.84
C GLU A 269 -0.48 -22.71 3.18
N LEU A 270 -0.29 -22.88 1.87
CA LEU A 270 0.82 -22.26 1.15
C LEU A 270 0.67 -20.74 1.09
N LEU A 271 -0.52 -20.27 0.74
CA LEU A 271 -0.79 -18.84 0.61
C LEU A 271 -0.76 -18.12 1.97
N VAL A 272 -1.29 -18.76 3.02
CA VAL A 272 -1.19 -18.25 4.41
C VAL A 272 0.27 -18.22 4.87
N THR A 273 1.06 -19.25 4.57
CA THR A 273 2.48 -19.29 4.92
C THR A 273 3.25 -18.17 4.24
N ARG A 274 3.04 -17.96 2.94
CA ARG A 274 3.63 -16.84 2.19
C ARG A 274 3.25 -15.49 2.79
N THR A 275 1.97 -15.31 3.15
CA THR A 275 1.48 -14.06 3.75
C THR A 275 2.12 -13.78 5.11
N LYS A 276 2.26 -14.79 5.98
CA LYS A 276 2.96 -14.67 7.28
C LYS A 276 4.45 -14.37 7.10
N PHE A 277 5.09 -14.98 6.12
CA PHE A 277 6.49 -14.72 5.79
C PHE A 277 6.69 -13.27 5.31
N ASP A 278 5.83 -12.78 4.42
CA ASP A 278 5.87 -11.40 3.95
C ASP A 278 5.56 -10.39 5.06
N HIS A 279 4.65 -10.72 5.99
CA HIS A 279 4.38 -9.90 7.18
C HIS A 279 5.63 -9.72 8.04
N TYR A 280 6.32 -10.81 8.36
CA TYR A 280 7.59 -10.72 9.08
C TYR A 280 8.62 -9.85 8.33
N ASN A 281 8.75 -10.05 7.01
CA ASN A 281 9.68 -9.27 6.19
C ASN A 281 9.37 -7.77 6.23
N GLN A 282 8.09 -7.38 6.21
CA GLN A 282 7.70 -5.97 6.34
C GLN A 282 8.05 -5.39 7.71
N LEU A 283 7.85 -6.15 8.80
CA LEU A 283 8.24 -5.70 10.15
C LEU A 283 9.75 -5.48 10.27
N VAL A 284 10.58 -6.38 9.72
CA VAL A 284 12.04 -6.18 9.69
C VAL A 284 12.42 -4.95 8.84
N ARG A 285 11.78 -4.76 7.68
CA ARG A 285 11.99 -3.56 6.86
C ARG A 285 11.59 -2.28 7.59
N ALA A 286 10.64 -2.34 8.51
CA ALA A 286 10.28 -1.22 9.37
C ALA A 286 11.37 -0.91 10.42
N GLU A 287 12.00 -1.94 11.03
CA GLU A 287 13.18 -1.74 11.90
C GLU A 287 14.29 -1.00 11.15
N LEU A 288 14.61 -1.45 9.94
CA LEU A 288 15.61 -0.80 9.08
C LEU A 288 15.23 0.64 8.74
N HIS A 289 13.96 0.89 8.45
CA HIS A 289 13.44 2.21 8.11
C HIS A 289 13.62 3.21 9.26
N ILE A 290 13.25 2.80 10.48
CA ILE A 290 13.39 3.60 11.69
C ILE A 290 14.87 3.86 11.98
N ALA A 291 15.68 2.80 12.06
CA ALA A 291 17.09 2.90 12.43
C ALA A 291 17.88 3.77 11.44
N LEU A 292 17.62 3.63 10.13
CA LEU A 292 18.22 4.50 9.09
C LEU A 292 17.91 5.98 9.35
N ASN A 293 16.64 6.30 9.65
CA ASN A 293 16.21 7.67 9.89
C ASN A 293 16.60 8.21 11.28
N GLN A 294 17.09 7.34 12.17
CA GLN A 294 17.69 7.71 13.45
C GLN A 294 19.23 7.82 13.37
N GLY A 295 19.82 7.55 12.21
CA GLY A 295 21.24 7.75 11.95
C GLY A 295 22.12 6.52 12.16
N ALA A 296 21.55 5.31 12.20
CA ALA A 296 22.35 4.08 12.16
C ALA A 296 23.21 4.02 10.87
N SER A 297 24.39 3.43 10.99
CA SER A 297 25.29 3.29 9.84
C SER A 297 24.80 2.20 8.87
N ILE A 298 25.19 2.33 7.59
CA ILE A 298 24.85 1.33 6.56
C ILE A 298 25.40 -0.06 6.92
N ALA A 299 26.56 -0.14 7.57
CA ALA A 299 27.13 -1.42 8.00
C ALA A 299 26.25 -2.08 9.08
N GLU A 300 25.83 -1.34 10.11
CA GLU A 300 24.94 -1.84 11.16
C GLU A 300 23.60 -2.31 10.58
N LEU A 301 23.02 -1.53 9.65
CA LEU A 301 21.75 -1.86 9.01
C LEU A 301 21.87 -3.11 8.12
N ALA A 302 22.96 -3.26 7.37
CA ALA A 302 23.19 -4.44 6.54
C ALA A 302 23.39 -5.70 7.39
N ASP A 303 24.13 -5.61 8.49
CA ASP A 303 24.33 -6.73 9.41
C ASP A 303 23.01 -7.13 10.09
N HIS A 304 22.19 -6.15 10.51
CA HIS A 304 20.85 -6.40 11.04
C HIS A 304 19.93 -7.08 10.02
N ALA A 305 19.94 -6.61 8.76
CA ALA A 305 19.15 -7.20 7.69
C ALA A 305 19.55 -8.66 7.41
N ARG A 306 20.85 -8.97 7.36
CA ARG A 306 21.34 -10.36 7.16
C ARG A 306 21.01 -11.26 8.33
N PHE A 307 21.05 -10.73 9.56
CA PHE A 307 20.68 -11.48 10.75
C PHE A 307 19.18 -11.86 10.75
N ARG A 308 18.31 -10.90 10.47
CA ARG A 308 16.85 -11.10 10.46
C ARG A 308 16.34 -11.85 9.25
N MET A 309 16.86 -11.54 8.06
CA MET A 309 16.40 -12.05 6.76
C MET A 309 17.59 -12.64 5.97
N PRO A 310 18.16 -13.79 6.39
CA PRO A 310 19.37 -14.36 5.78
C PRO A 310 19.26 -14.71 4.30
N TRP A 311 18.05 -14.78 3.75
CA TRP A 311 17.78 -14.99 2.31
C TRP A 311 17.85 -13.71 1.47
N THR A 312 18.06 -12.54 2.08
CA THR A 312 18.11 -11.25 1.37
C THR A 312 19.53 -11.00 0.84
N SER A 313 19.64 -10.68 -0.45
CA SER A 313 20.92 -10.31 -1.07
C SER A 313 21.39 -8.90 -0.70
N ASP A 314 22.70 -8.65 -0.80
CA ASP A 314 23.26 -7.32 -0.57
C ASP A 314 22.67 -6.23 -1.50
N ALA A 315 22.34 -6.58 -2.75
CA ALA A 315 21.68 -5.68 -3.67
C ALA A 315 20.28 -5.29 -3.16
N ALA A 316 19.49 -6.27 -2.72
CA ALA A 316 18.16 -6.01 -2.15
C ALA A 316 18.21 -5.23 -0.83
N ILE A 317 19.23 -5.44 0.00
CA ILE A 317 19.48 -4.63 1.20
C ILE A 317 19.76 -3.18 0.78
N ALA A 318 20.69 -2.96 -0.16
CA ALA A 318 21.06 -1.63 -0.63
C ALA A 318 19.88 -0.86 -1.23
N ASP A 319 19.07 -1.51 -2.07
CA ASP A 319 17.85 -0.93 -2.66
C ASP A 319 16.85 -0.55 -1.54
N ALA A 320 16.59 -1.48 -0.61
CA ALA A 320 15.66 -1.23 0.48
C ALA A 320 16.07 -0.04 1.38
N LEU A 321 17.36 0.15 1.62
CA LEU A 321 17.90 1.27 2.39
C LEU A 321 17.85 2.59 1.59
N THR A 322 18.16 2.53 0.29
CA THR A 322 18.12 3.71 -0.59
C THR A 322 16.72 4.31 -0.66
N ASP A 323 15.71 3.46 -0.87
CA ASP A 323 14.32 3.89 -1.00
C ASP A 323 13.77 4.52 0.30
N ARG A 324 14.18 3.99 1.46
CA ARG A 324 13.72 4.43 2.79
C ARG A 324 14.45 5.66 3.34
N GLY A 325 15.51 6.08 2.66
CA GLY A 325 16.35 7.20 3.08
C GLY A 325 15.96 8.51 2.40
N ALA A 326 16.43 8.69 1.17
CA ALA A 326 16.50 10.01 0.53
C ALA A 326 15.30 10.37 -0.34
N ASN A 327 14.48 9.40 -0.75
CA ASN A 327 13.33 9.65 -1.62
C ASN A 327 12.12 10.11 -0.78
N PRO A 328 11.62 11.35 -0.94
CA PRO A 328 10.50 11.85 -0.14
C PRO A 328 9.24 10.97 -0.24
N GLN A 329 8.95 10.43 -1.43
CA GLN A 329 7.77 9.61 -1.65
C GLN A 329 7.91 8.26 -0.92
N LEU A 330 9.01 7.55 -1.17
CA LEU A 330 9.21 6.20 -0.64
C LEU A 330 9.47 6.18 0.86
N ARG A 331 10.10 7.23 1.41
CA ARG A 331 10.27 7.44 2.86
C ARG A 331 8.94 7.53 3.61
N SER A 332 7.88 7.98 2.96
CA SER A 332 6.53 7.97 3.51
C SER A 332 5.80 6.67 3.17
N TYR A 333 5.66 6.39 1.88
CA TYR A 333 4.83 5.31 1.34
C TYR A 333 5.26 3.92 1.82
N LEU A 334 6.56 3.64 1.93
CA LEU A 334 7.04 2.31 2.37
C LEU A 334 6.74 2.02 3.85
N TRP A 335 6.28 3.01 4.63
CA TRP A 335 5.76 2.78 5.98
C TRP A 335 4.33 2.20 5.98
N ALA A 336 3.52 2.51 4.94
CA ALA A 336 2.14 2.05 4.86
C ALA A 336 2.02 0.52 4.87
N TYR A 337 2.98 -0.17 4.23
CA TYR A 337 3.03 -1.63 4.14
C TYR A 337 3.12 -2.31 5.52
N PRO A 338 4.18 -2.12 6.34
CA PRO A 338 4.25 -2.75 7.65
C PRO A 338 3.15 -2.26 8.60
N ALA A 339 2.82 -0.97 8.59
CA ALA A 339 1.80 -0.41 9.49
C ALA A 339 0.42 -1.00 9.21
N GLY A 340 0.04 -1.10 7.93
CA GLY A 340 -1.23 -1.64 7.49
C GLY A 340 -1.30 -3.15 7.63
N LEU A 341 -0.29 -3.87 7.11
CA LEU A 341 -0.30 -5.34 7.11
C LEU A 341 -0.36 -5.89 8.53
N ASP A 342 0.40 -5.31 9.46
CA ASP A 342 0.35 -5.74 10.86
C ASP A 342 -1.03 -5.57 11.47
N TRP A 343 -1.67 -4.41 11.24
CA TRP A 343 -3.00 -4.14 11.76
C TRP A 343 -4.05 -5.09 11.17
N PHE A 344 -4.03 -5.31 9.85
CA PHE A 344 -4.97 -6.21 9.18
C PHE A 344 -4.71 -7.69 9.46
N ALA A 345 -3.46 -8.10 9.69
CA ALA A 345 -3.13 -9.46 10.14
C ALA A 345 -3.72 -9.74 11.52
N ASN A 346 -3.65 -8.78 12.45
CA ASN A 346 -4.33 -8.87 13.74
C ASN A 346 -5.86 -8.87 13.56
N LEU A 347 -6.40 -8.07 12.64
CA LEU A 347 -7.84 -8.06 12.34
C LEU A 347 -8.31 -9.42 11.84
N ALA A 348 -7.51 -10.17 11.07
CA ALA A 348 -7.88 -11.50 10.59
C ALA A 348 -8.16 -12.50 11.72
N GLU A 349 -7.55 -12.29 12.89
CA GLU A 349 -7.73 -13.08 14.12
C GLU A 349 -8.90 -12.57 15.00
N ALA A 350 -9.48 -11.40 14.70
CA ALA A 350 -10.59 -10.84 15.45
C ALA A 350 -11.92 -11.58 15.20
N ASP A 351 -12.96 -11.24 15.98
CA ASP A 351 -14.29 -11.82 15.81
C ASP A 351 -14.90 -11.48 14.43
N LYS A 352 -15.77 -12.36 13.94
CA LYS A 352 -16.37 -12.23 12.59
C LYS A 352 -17.15 -10.91 12.41
N PRO A 353 -17.99 -10.44 13.35
CA PRO A 353 -18.64 -9.13 13.25
C PRO A 353 -17.67 -7.96 13.04
N THR A 354 -16.59 -7.89 13.82
CA THR A 354 -15.56 -6.85 13.68
C THR A 354 -14.91 -6.89 12.30
N ARG A 355 -14.46 -8.07 11.85
CA ARG A 355 -13.87 -8.27 10.51
C ARG A 355 -14.80 -7.81 9.40
N THR A 356 -16.07 -8.23 9.47
CA THR A 356 -17.09 -7.88 8.47
C THR A 356 -17.29 -6.36 8.39
N THR A 357 -17.40 -5.70 9.55
CA THR A 357 -17.61 -4.26 9.63
C THR A 357 -16.47 -3.48 8.98
N VAL A 358 -15.23 -3.84 9.30
CA VAL A 358 -14.04 -3.18 8.77
C VAL A 358 -13.89 -3.43 7.27
N LEU A 359 -14.03 -4.66 6.79
CA LEU A 359 -13.90 -4.99 5.36
C LEU A 359 -14.94 -4.28 4.50
N GLN A 360 -16.19 -4.20 4.98
CA GLN A 360 -17.25 -3.47 4.28
C GLN A 360 -17.00 -1.96 4.25
N ALA A 361 -16.52 -1.38 5.35
CA ALA A 361 -16.15 0.02 5.39
C ALA A 361 -14.98 0.34 4.46
N ALA A 362 -13.96 -0.53 4.39
CA ALA A 362 -12.77 -0.36 3.56
C ALA A 362 -13.09 -0.32 2.06
N TYR A 363 -14.05 -1.11 1.58
CA TYR A 363 -14.48 -1.08 0.17
C TYR A 363 -15.51 0.02 -0.11
N ARG A 364 -16.08 0.62 0.94
CA ARG A 364 -17.05 1.71 0.83
C ARG A 364 -16.41 3.10 0.83
N ASP A 365 -15.32 3.30 1.56
CA ASP A 365 -14.64 4.59 1.73
C ASP A 365 -13.11 4.44 1.77
N PRO A 366 -12.34 5.45 1.31
CA PRO A 366 -10.90 5.53 1.54
C PRO A 366 -10.62 5.96 2.99
N LEU A 367 -10.57 4.97 3.90
CA LEU A 367 -10.40 5.20 5.33
C LEU A 367 -8.96 5.61 5.67
N ALA A 368 -8.81 6.59 6.56
CA ALA A 368 -7.54 6.90 7.21
C ALA A 368 -7.30 5.99 8.43
N PRO A 369 -6.08 5.94 9.00
CA PRO A 369 -5.81 5.15 10.21
C PRO A 369 -6.77 5.43 11.37
N SER A 370 -7.15 6.69 11.60
CA SER A 370 -8.10 7.05 12.66
C SER A 370 -9.52 6.55 12.40
N ASP A 371 -9.94 6.42 11.13
CA ASP A 371 -11.21 5.78 10.79
C ASP A 371 -11.14 4.26 11.10
N LEU A 372 -10.01 3.60 10.80
CA LEU A 372 -9.79 2.17 11.09
C LEU A 372 -9.81 1.89 12.60
N GLU A 373 -9.10 2.70 13.40
CA GLU A 373 -9.11 2.63 14.86
C GLU A 373 -10.51 2.88 15.44
N SER A 374 -11.30 3.76 14.82
CA SER A 374 -12.69 4.00 15.22
C SER A 374 -13.60 2.80 14.96
N LEU A 375 -13.33 2.03 13.89
CA LEU A 375 -14.08 0.81 13.55
C LEU A 375 -13.69 -0.38 14.43
N TRP A 376 -12.46 -0.41 14.95
CA TRP A 376 -12.01 -1.43 15.90
C TRP A 376 -11.18 -0.82 17.04
N PRO A 377 -11.82 -0.20 18.04
CA PRO A 377 -11.12 0.49 19.13
C PRO A 377 -10.27 -0.42 20.04
N ALA A 378 -10.55 -1.72 20.03
CA ALA A 378 -9.79 -2.72 20.77
C ALA A 378 -8.62 -3.32 19.95
N GLY A 379 -8.46 -2.90 18.69
CA GLY A 379 -7.37 -3.33 17.82
C GLY A 379 -6.01 -2.77 18.28
N PRO A 380 -4.91 -3.26 17.68
CA PRO A 380 -3.60 -2.72 17.96
C PRO A 380 -3.46 -1.29 17.40
N THR A 381 -2.51 -0.53 17.95
CA THR A 381 -2.13 0.79 17.44
C THR A 381 -1.50 0.65 16.06
N ILE A 382 -1.98 1.41 15.08
CA ILE A 382 -1.43 1.40 13.72
C ILE A 382 -0.03 2.03 13.75
N GLY A 383 0.94 1.36 13.12
CA GLY A 383 2.35 1.80 13.14
C GLY A 383 3.13 1.36 14.38
N GLY A 384 2.55 0.49 15.21
CA GLY A 384 3.20 -0.18 16.32
C GLY A 384 3.11 0.57 17.66
N GLN A 385 3.57 -0.10 18.73
CA GLN A 385 3.44 0.38 20.12
C GLN A 385 4.69 1.15 20.62
N GLY A 386 5.69 1.33 19.76
CA GLY A 386 7.01 1.88 20.12
C GLY A 386 8.08 0.80 20.24
N THR A 387 9.31 1.18 19.89
CA THR A 387 10.55 0.39 20.07
C THR A 387 11.12 0.53 21.47
#